data_AF-A0A7S6RE74-F1
#
_entry.id   AF-A0A7S6RE74-F1
#
_cell.length_a   1.000
_cell.length_b   1.000
_cell.length_c   1.000
_cell.angle_alpha   90.00
_cell.angle_beta   90.00
_cell.angle_gamma   90.00
#
_symmetry.space_group_name_H-M   'P 1'
#
loop_
_entity.id
_entity.type
_entity.pdbx_description
1 polymer ?
#
loop_
_entity_poly.entity_id
_entity_poly.type
_entity_poly.pdbx_seq_one_letter_code
_entity_poly.pdbx_strand_id
1 'polypeptide(L)'
;MSDIHEELKEIFRQALQAKSPQEQKYLQQQGMKKMLTAWASPKNPFWKGYPPQYNDDLLYIEAASIAWDYIERKIYGHVRGREAYDPDGGGSPITLWNIRCKGEYKNNLENRRLIDTSVTTADPDTAYGIEDIQQPVSYIPRLELIRQEIENDPTGELRGAFVRKTPPPPITAQEALLVIYDRTACGEKWTYAIVAKYFNIAEGTFRTAWRRTLEPLCKKMADRIKEMEEF
;
A
#
# COMPACT_ATOMS: atom_id res chain seq x y z
N MET A 1 7.73 26.56 -6.36
CA MET A 1 7.16 25.24 -6.00
C MET A 1 6.23 25.49 -4.84
N SER A 2 4.95 25.24 -5.02
CA SER A 2 3.96 25.48 -3.97
C SER A 2 4.14 24.45 -2.85
N ASP A 3 4.23 24.92 -1.61
CA ASP A 3 4.33 24.05 -0.44
C ASP A 3 2.96 23.42 -0.18
N ILE A 4 2.85 22.11 -0.42
CA ILE A 4 1.61 21.36 -0.23
C ILE A 4 1.04 21.50 1.19
N HIS A 5 1.90 21.75 2.19
CA HIS A 5 1.45 21.99 3.55
C HIS A 5 0.58 23.25 3.63
N GLU A 6 1.01 24.34 3.00
CA GLU A 6 0.28 25.61 2.97
C GLU A 6 -0.96 25.54 2.07
N GLU A 7 -0.88 24.83 0.95
CA GLU A 7 -2.05 24.62 0.09
C GLU A 7 -3.18 23.87 0.82
N LEU A 8 -2.84 22.86 1.62
CA LEU A 8 -3.82 22.13 2.40
C LEU A 8 -4.39 22.98 3.53
N LYS A 9 -3.54 23.73 4.24
CA LYS A 9 -4.00 24.66 5.29
C LYS A 9 -4.99 25.67 4.72
N GLU A 10 -4.72 26.21 3.54
CA GLU A 10 -5.62 27.17 2.88
C GLU A 10 -6.97 26.53 2.50
N ILE A 11 -6.99 25.32 1.94
CA ILE A 11 -8.25 24.62 1.63
C ILE A 11 -9.11 24.44 2.89
N PHE A 12 -8.49 24.03 4.00
CA PHE A 12 -9.22 23.81 5.25
C PHE A 12 -9.60 25.13 5.95
N ARG A 13 -8.83 26.21 5.76
CA ARG A 13 -9.21 27.55 6.20
C ARG A 13 -10.46 28.04 5.47
N GLN A 14 -10.51 27.85 4.16
CA GLN A 14 -11.70 28.13 3.35
C GLN A 14 -12.89 27.26 3.78
N ALA A 15 -12.65 25.99 4.12
CA ALA A 15 -13.70 25.10 4.60
C ALA A 15 -14.33 25.60 5.92
N LEU A 16 -13.52 26.15 6.84
CA LEU A 16 -14.02 26.75 8.09
C LEU A 16 -14.80 28.05 7.86
N GLN A 17 -14.46 28.80 6.81
CA GLN A 17 -15.12 30.06 6.43
C GLN A 17 -16.28 29.88 5.45
N ALA A 18 -16.58 28.64 5.04
CA ALA A 18 -17.60 28.32 4.06
C ALA A 18 -18.98 28.82 4.52
N LYS A 19 -19.76 29.37 3.59
CA LYS A 19 -21.06 29.97 3.91
C LYS A 19 -22.18 28.95 3.99
N SER A 20 -21.93 27.72 3.52
CA SER A 20 -22.90 26.63 3.53
C SER A 20 -22.28 25.29 3.94
N PRO A 21 -23.05 24.39 4.55
CA PRO A 21 -22.58 23.03 4.87
C PRO A 21 -22.16 22.22 3.64
N GLN A 22 -22.77 22.49 2.48
CA GLN A 22 -22.43 21.83 1.22
C GLN A 22 -21.05 22.26 0.71
N GLU A 23 -20.77 23.56 0.75
CA GLU A 23 -19.47 24.14 0.39
C GLU A 23 -18.37 23.67 1.36
N GLN A 24 -18.66 23.66 2.67
CA GLN A 24 -17.76 23.13 3.68
C GLN A 24 -17.37 21.68 3.39
N LYS A 25 -18.37 20.81 3.14
CA LYS A 25 -18.15 19.40 2.84
C LYS A 25 -17.35 19.21 1.55
N TYR A 26 -17.65 20.00 0.52
CA TYR A 26 -16.90 19.96 -0.74
C TYR A 26 -15.43 20.31 -0.53
N LEU A 27 -15.13 21.39 0.20
CA LEU A 27 -13.76 21.83 0.48
C LEU A 27 -13.00 20.81 1.34
N GLN A 28 -13.66 20.22 2.34
CA GLN A 28 -13.09 19.11 3.12
C GLN A 28 -12.71 17.92 2.24
N GLN A 29 -13.59 17.52 1.31
CA GLN A 29 -13.31 16.44 0.36
C GLN A 29 -12.17 16.78 -0.60
N GLN A 30 -12.07 18.02 -1.07
CA GLN A 30 -10.95 18.48 -1.91
C GLN A 30 -9.62 18.39 -1.15
N GLY A 31 -9.60 18.83 0.11
CA GLY A 31 -8.41 18.73 0.97
C GLY A 31 -7.98 17.27 1.17
N MET A 32 -8.93 16.38 1.50
CA MET A 32 -8.66 14.95 1.65
C MET A 32 -8.15 14.29 0.37
N LYS A 33 -8.77 14.59 -0.78
CA LYS A 33 -8.33 14.08 -2.08
C LYS A 33 -6.90 14.53 -2.40
N LYS A 34 -6.57 15.78 -2.08
CA LYS A 34 -5.23 16.33 -2.29
C LYS A 34 -4.18 15.66 -1.40
N MET A 35 -4.51 15.40 -0.13
CA MET A 35 -3.66 14.60 0.76
C MET A 35 -3.43 13.18 0.22
N LEU A 36 -4.48 12.47 -0.19
CA LEU A 36 -4.37 11.11 -0.73
C LEU A 36 -3.49 11.07 -1.99
N THR A 37 -3.68 12.04 -2.89
CA THR A 37 -2.88 12.15 -4.13
C THR A 37 -1.40 12.39 -3.82
N ALA A 38 -1.12 13.19 -2.79
CA ALA A 38 0.26 13.47 -2.39
C ALA A 38 0.91 12.31 -1.64
N TRP A 39 0.16 11.58 -0.83
CA TRP A 39 0.62 10.35 -0.19
C TRP A 39 0.97 9.27 -1.22
N ALA A 40 0.13 9.11 -2.24
CA ALA A 40 0.36 8.18 -3.35
C ALA A 40 1.51 8.60 -4.29
N SER A 41 2.11 9.78 -4.08
CA SER A 41 3.23 10.24 -4.89
C SER A 41 4.52 9.49 -4.51
N PRO A 42 5.15 8.76 -5.45
CA PRO A 42 6.41 8.04 -5.18
C PRO A 42 7.56 8.95 -4.76
N LYS A 43 7.45 10.25 -5.05
CA LYS A 43 8.51 11.25 -4.80
C LYS A 43 8.48 11.84 -3.39
N ASN A 44 7.38 11.71 -2.64
CA ASN A 44 7.23 12.33 -1.32
C ASN A 44 6.25 11.57 -0.40
N PRO A 45 6.59 10.35 0.04
CA PRO A 45 5.84 9.72 1.12
C PRO A 45 5.93 10.61 2.37
N PHE A 46 4.78 10.88 3.00
CA PHE A 46 4.73 11.76 4.17
C PHE A 46 5.67 11.28 5.29
N TRP A 47 5.77 9.96 5.49
CA TRP A 47 6.77 9.31 6.33
C TRP A 47 7.16 7.96 5.70
N LYS A 48 8.47 7.68 5.57
CA LYS A 48 9.02 6.47 4.96
C LYS A 48 9.30 5.33 5.97
N GLY A 49 8.66 5.31 7.14
CA GLY A 49 8.99 4.32 8.18
C GLY A 49 10.42 4.46 8.75
N TYR A 50 10.90 3.41 9.43
CA TYR A 50 12.31 3.21 9.78
C TYR A 50 12.91 2.12 8.86
N PRO A 51 14.22 2.17 8.51
CA PRO A 51 14.86 1.11 7.73
C PRO A 51 14.75 -0.27 8.42
N PRO A 52 14.72 -1.41 7.68
CA PRO A 52 15.11 -1.56 6.27
C PRO A 52 13.97 -1.80 5.26
N GLN A 53 12.72 -2.05 5.67
CA GLN A 53 11.61 -2.38 4.76
C GLN A 53 10.30 -1.82 5.33
N TYR A 54 9.68 -0.85 4.66
CA TYR A 54 8.53 -0.09 5.20
C TYR A 54 7.27 -0.16 4.34
N ASN A 55 7.36 -0.52 3.06
CA ASN A 55 6.16 -0.68 2.21
C ASN A 55 5.45 -2.02 2.45
N ASP A 56 6.16 -3.03 2.96
CA ASP A 56 5.64 -4.36 3.28
C ASP A 56 5.60 -4.64 4.80
N ASP A 57 5.87 -3.61 5.63
CA ASP A 57 5.74 -3.72 7.07
C ASP A 57 4.26 -3.59 7.46
N LEU A 58 3.64 -4.72 7.83
CA LEU A 58 2.26 -4.76 8.31
C LEU A 58 2.01 -3.77 9.45
N LEU A 59 3.01 -3.50 10.30
CA LEU A 59 2.90 -2.53 11.39
C LEU A 59 2.78 -1.10 10.86
N TYR A 60 3.46 -0.78 9.75
CA TYR A 60 3.34 0.51 9.08
C TYR A 60 1.99 0.66 8.39
N ILE A 61 1.48 -0.38 7.72
CA ILE A 61 0.16 -0.37 7.08
C ILE A 61 -0.93 -0.13 8.13
N GLU A 62 -0.86 -0.83 9.26
CA GLU A 62 -1.80 -0.66 10.37
C GLU A 62 -1.72 0.76 10.97
N ALA A 63 -0.52 1.26 11.24
CA ALA A 63 -0.31 2.61 11.75
C ALA A 63 -0.80 3.70 10.77
N ALA A 64 -0.59 3.49 9.47
CA ALA A 64 -1.05 4.39 8.41
C ALA A 64 -2.58 4.43 8.32
N SER A 65 -3.25 3.28 8.44
CA SER A 65 -4.71 3.17 8.49
C SER A 65 -5.29 3.95 9.69
N ILE A 66 -4.72 3.76 10.88
CA ILE A 66 -5.14 4.49 12.10
C ILE A 66 -4.89 5.99 11.95
N ALA A 67 -3.79 6.39 11.32
CA ALA A 67 -3.48 7.79 11.07
C ALA A 67 -4.46 8.45 10.08
N TRP A 68 -4.92 7.71 9.06
CA TRP A 68 -5.94 8.18 8.12
C TRP A 68 -7.30 8.38 8.79
N ASP A 69 -7.78 7.40 9.55
CA ASP A 69 -9.03 7.50 10.32
C ASP A 69 -8.98 8.68 11.31
N TYR A 70 -7.83 8.89 11.97
CA TYR A 70 -7.64 10.05 12.85
C TYR A 70 -7.77 11.38 12.11
N ILE A 71 -7.13 11.52 10.95
CA ILE A 71 -7.16 12.77 10.17
C ILE A 71 -8.54 13.04 9.59
N GLU A 72 -9.23 12.00 9.12
CA GLU A 72 -10.59 12.12 8.62
C GLU A 72 -11.53 12.63 9.72
N ARG A 73 -11.50 12.01 10.90
CA ARG A 73 -12.30 12.45 12.05
C ARG A 73 -11.97 13.89 12.47
N LYS A 74 -10.70 14.28 12.44
CA LYS A 74 -10.26 15.65 12.76
C LYS A 74 -10.81 16.68 11.77
N ILE A 75 -10.79 16.36 10.47
CA ILE A 75 -11.25 17.26 9.41
C ILE A 75 -12.78 17.41 9.43
N TYR A 76 -13.50 16.31 9.64
CA TYR A 76 -14.97 16.33 9.69
C TYR A 76 -15.54 16.68 11.08
N GLY A 77 -14.68 16.95 12.08
CA GLY A 77 -15.10 17.34 13.43
C GLY A 77 -15.73 16.20 14.26
N HIS A 78 -15.49 14.94 13.89
CA HIS A 78 -16.02 13.75 14.56
C HIS A 78 -15.09 13.24 15.68
N VAL A 79 -14.47 14.13 16.46
CA VAL A 79 -13.50 13.74 17.49
C VAL A 79 -14.13 13.81 18.88
N ARG A 80 -14.27 12.66 19.56
CA ARG A 80 -14.73 12.62 20.96
C ARG A 80 -13.69 13.27 21.88
N GLY A 81 -14.05 14.35 22.55
CA GLY A 81 -13.22 14.99 23.58
C GLY A 81 -11.98 15.72 23.07
N ARG A 82 -11.84 15.97 21.76
CA ARG A 82 -10.77 16.81 21.20
C ARG A 82 -11.34 17.81 20.20
N GLU A 83 -10.60 18.88 19.98
CA GLU A 83 -10.96 19.92 19.02
C GLU A 83 -10.88 19.40 17.57
N ALA A 84 -11.69 19.98 16.68
CA ALA A 84 -11.59 19.74 15.24
C ALA A 84 -10.22 20.21 14.71
N TYR A 85 -9.91 19.89 13.46
CA TYR A 85 -8.71 20.41 12.82
C TYR A 85 -8.77 21.94 12.68
N ASP A 86 -7.76 22.62 13.21
CA ASP A 86 -7.55 24.06 13.08
C ASP A 86 -6.32 24.31 12.17
N PRO A 87 -6.49 24.92 10.99
CA PRO A 87 -5.40 25.26 10.08
C PRO A 87 -4.47 26.36 10.61
N ASP A 88 -4.87 27.15 11.60
CA ASP A 88 -4.07 28.25 12.15
C ASP A 88 -3.45 27.89 13.51
N GLY A 89 -4.06 26.98 14.26
CA GLY A 89 -3.61 26.52 15.57
C GLY A 89 -2.50 25.45 15.57
N GLY A 90 -2.07 24.92 14.41
CA GLY A 90 -1.11 23.81 14.38
C GLY A 90 -0.42 23.50 13.05
N GLY A 91 0.22 22.32 13.02
CA GLY A 91 0.86 21.77 11.81
C GLY A 91 -0.17 21.36 10.76
N SER A 92 0.26 21.31 9.49
CA SER A 92 -0.61 20.89 8.39
C SER A 92 -1.22 19.50 8.62
N PRO A 93 -2.28 19.13 7.89
CA PRO A 93 -2.90 17.81 8.02
C PRO A 93 -1.90 16.67 7.74
N ILE A 94 -0.94 16.88 6.83
CA ILE A 94 0.16 15.96 6.56
C ILE A 94 1.06 15.80 7.80
N THR A 95 1.38 16.91 8.45
CA THR A 95 2.21 16.93 9.66
C THR A 95 1.53 16.16 10.80
N LEU A 96 0.23 16.37 10.98
CA LEU A 96 -0.57 15.67 11.98
C LEU A 96 -0.69 14.17 11.66
N TRP A 97 -0.90 13.81 10.40
CA TRP A 97 -0.89 12.42 9.95
C TRP A 97 0.45 11.74 10.25
N ASN A 98 1.56 12.42 9.97
CA ASN A 98 2.92 11.92 10.23
C ASN A 98 3.18 11.66 11.72
N ILE A 99 2.81 12.60 12.58
CA ILE A 99 2.96 12.45 14.03
C ILE A 99 2.15 11.25 14.52
N ARG A 100 0.90 11.12 14.04
CA ARG A 100 0.02 10.01 14.43
C ARG A 100 0.55 8.67 13.96
N CYS A 101 0.90 8.56 12.69
CA CYS A 101 1.43 7.34 12.08
C CYS A 101 2.72 6.87 12.78
N LYS A 102 3.65 7.79 13.07
CA LYS A 102 4.87 7.47 13.84
C LYS A 102 4.57 6.98 15.25
N GLY A 103 3.58 7.57 15.93
CA GLY A 103 3.18 7.17 17.27
C GLY A 103 2.59 5.77 17.30
N GLU A 104 1.63 5.49 16.41
CA GLU A 104 0.99 4.17 16.33
C GLU A 104 1.98 3.09 15.90
N TYR A 105 2.88 3.39 14.98
CA TYR A 105 3.93 2.46 14.60
C TYR A 105 4.81 2.06 15.79
N LYS A 106 5.22 3.02 16.63
CA LYS A 106 6.02 2.72 17.84
C LYS A 106 5.23 1.90 18.84
N ASN A 107 3.95 2.23 19.07
CA ASN A 107 3.09 1.45 19.95
C ASN A 107 2.96 0.00 19.47
N ASN A 108 2.72 -0.20 18.17
CA ASN A 108 2.61 -1.52 17.57
C ASN A 108 3.92 -2.31 17.68
N LEU A 109 5.06 -1.63 17.49
CA LEU A 109 6.39 -2.22 17.68
C LEU A 109 6.63 -2.65 19.14
N GLU A 110 6.26 -1.83 20.12
CA GLU A 110 6.40 -2.12 21.55
C GLU A 110 5.46 -3.25 21.99
N ASN A 111 4.20 -3.25 21.54
CA ASN A 111 3.24 -4.31 21.83
C ASN A 111 3.69 -5.66 21.27
N ARG A 112 4.25 -5.68 20.06
CA ARG A 112 4.79 -6.92 19.47
C ARG A 112 5.99 -7.46 20.26
N ARG A 113 6.90 -6.58 20.70
CA ARG A 113 8.03 -6.95 21.57
C ARG A 113 7.55 -7.53 22.90
N LEU A 114 6.52 -6.97 23.52
CA LEU A 114 5.97 -7.48 24.77
C LEU A 114 5.38 -8.89 24.63
N ILE A 115 4.71 -9.17 23.50
CA ILE A 115 4.22 -10.53 23.18
C ILE A 115 5.40 -11.51 23.03
N ASP A 116 6.42 -11.16 22.25
CA ASP A 116 7.60 -12.04 22.05
C ASP A 116 8.38 -12.30 23.36
N THR A 117 8.42 -11.31 24.26
CA THR A 117 9.10 -11.44 25.57
C THR A 117 8.27 -12.24 26.59
N SER A 118 6.94 -12.29 26.42
CA SER A 118 6.04 -13.06 27.31
C SER A 118 6.05 -14.57 27.06
N VAL A 119 6.64 -15.02 25.94
CA VAL A 119 6.78 -16.44 25.59
C VAL A 119 8.03 -17.08 26.24
N THR A 120 8.92 -16.28 26.86
CA THR A 120 10.16 -16.78 27.49
C THR A 120 10.03 -17.01 29.00
N THR A 121 9.01 -17.76 29.42
CA THR A 121 9.00 -18.47 30.72
C THR A 121 8.07 -19.67 30.60
N ALA A 122 8.41 -20.61 29.72
CA ALA A 122 7.83 -21.95 29.76
C ALA A 122 8.88 -22.90 30.34
N ASP A 123 8.51 -23.51 31.46
CA ASP A 123 9.24 -24.55 32.19
C ASP A 123 9.51 -25.75 31.24
N PRO A 124 10.76 -26.22 31.08
CA PRO A 124 11.11 -27.20 30.04
C PRO A 124 10.51 -28.61 30.25
N ASP A 125 9.84 -28.87 31.38
CA ASP A 125 9.30 -30.19 31.72
C ASP A 125 7.78 -30.36 31.49
N THR A 126 7.09 -29.35 30.95
CA THR A 126 5.68 -29.53 30.58
C THR A 126 5.58 -29.84 29.08
N ALA A 127 5.72 -31.13 28.75
CA ALA A 127 5.32 -31.66 27.45
C ALA A 127 3.81 -31.46 27.28
N TYR A 128 3.40 -30.27 26.81
CA TYR A 128 2.09 -30.12 26.20
C TYR A 128 2.11 -30.97 24.95
N GLY A 129 1.33 -32.05 24.95
CA GLY A 129 1.05 -32.83 23.75
C GLY A 129 0.41 -31.90 22.71
N ILE A 130 1.24 -31.41 21.79
CA ILE A 130 0.80 -30.74 20.56
C ILE A 130 0.51 -31.86 19.54
N GLU A 131 -0.43 -32.73 19.90
CA GLU A 131 -1.09 -33.61 18.96
C GLU A 131 -2.55 -33.17 18.95
N ASP A 132 -3.04 -32.70 17.80
CA ASP A 132 -4.41 -32.23 17.54
C ASP A 132 -4.83 -30.81 17.96
N ILE A 133 -3.97 -29.81 17.77
CA ILE A 133 -4.51 -28.48 17.41
C ILE A 133 -4.40 -28.35 15.89
N GLN A 134 -5.52 -28.56 15.18
CA GLN A 134 -5.64 -28.12 13.78
C GLN A 134 -5.27 -26.65 13.73
N GLN A 135 -4.10 -26.35 13.15
CA GLN A 135 -3.75 -24.97 12.84
C GLN A 135 -4.86 -24.41 11.96
N PRO A 136 -5.37 -23.20 12.26
CA PRO A 136 -6.32 -22.56 11.35
C PRO A 136 -5.63 -22.42 10.00
N VAL A 137 -6.18 -23.07 8.98
CA VAL A 137 -5.68 -22.99 7.60
C VAL A 137 -5.59 -21.51 7.26
N SER A 138 -4.38 -20.98 7.14
CA SER A 138 -4.18 -19.56 6.83
C SER A 138 -4.68 -19.35 5.41
N TYR A 139 -5.89 -18.82 5.27
CA TYR A 139 -6.41 -18.45 3.97
C TYR A 139 -5.58 -17.28 3.43
N ILE A 140 -4.61 -17.56 2.56
CA ILE A 140 -3.90 -16.53 1.82
C ILE A 140 -4.86 -16.08 0.71
N PRO A 141 -5.28 -14.79 0.67
CA PRO A 141 -6.12 -14.30 -0.40
C PRO A 141 -5.47 -14.56 -1.75
N ARG A 142 -6.25 -15.01 -2.76
CA ARG A 142 -5.74 -15.34 -4.10
C ARG A 142 -4.87 -14.25 -4.73
N LEU A 143 -5.18 -12.99 -4.46
CA LEU A 143 -4.40 -11.84 -4.96
C LEU A 143 -3.00 -11.78 -4.34
N GLU A 144 -2.85 -12.20 -3.09
CA GLU A 144 -1.56 -12.28 -2.40
C GLU A 144 -0.73 -13.46 -2.90
N LEU A 145 -1.37 -14.61 -3.20
CA LEU A 145 -0.71 -15.74 -3.88
C LEU A 145 -0.16 -15.33 -5.25
N ILE A 146 -0.95 -14.59 -6.03
CA ILE A 146 -0.50 -14.05 -7.33
C ILE A 146 0.70 -13.12 -7.15
N ARG A 147 0.69 -12.25 -6.13
CA ARG A 147 1.81 -11.35 -5.84
C ARG A 147 3.08 -12.12 -5.52
N GLN A 148 3.00 -13.06 -4.58
CA GLN A 148 4.13 -13.87 -4.14
C GLN A 148 4.71 -14.68 -5.31
N GLU A 149 3.86 -15.24 -6.16
CA GLU A 149 4.28 -16.00 -7.33
C GLU A 149 5.02 -15.12 -8.36
N ILE A 150 4.58 -13.88 -8.56
CA ILE A 150 5.26 -12.91 -9.43
C ILE A 150 6.59 -12.46 -8.81
N GLU A 151 6.63 -12.11 -7.51
CA GLU A 151 7.80 -11.56 -6.83
C GLU A 151 8.92 -12.59 -6.63
N ASN A 152 8.54 -13.78 -6.14
CA ASN A 152 9.48 -14.85 -5.87
C ASN A 152 9.99 -15.50 -7.15
N ASP A 153 9.18 -15.48 -8.22
CA ASP A 153 9.49 -16.08 -9.53
C ASP A 153 10.12 -17.47 -9.34
N PRO A 154 9.40 -18.44 -8.74
CA PRO A 154 9.99 -19.70 -8.28
C PRO A 154 10.62 -20.51 -9.41
N THR A 155 10.20 -20.29 -10.66
CA THR A 155 10.76 -20.95 -11.84
C THR A 155 11.89 -20.15 -12.52
N GLY A 156 12.08 -18.87 -12.16
CA GLY A 156 12.99 -17.94 -12.83
C GLY A 156 12.54 -17.51 -14.22
N GLU A 157 11.39 -17.98 -14.71
CA GLU A 157 10.91 -17.69 -16.06
C GLU A 157 10.51 -16.21 -16.23
N LEU A 158 10.02 -15.55 -15.18
CA LEU A 158 9.57 -14.16 -15.26
C LEU A 158 10.75 -13.18 -15.36
N ARG A 159 11.83 -13.44 -14.64
CA ARG A 159 13.10 -12.69 -14.73
C ARG A 159 13.86 -13.00 -16.01
N GLY A 160 13.76 -14.24 -16.50
CA GLY A 160 14.43 -14.69 -17.73
C GLY A 160 13.73 -14.29 -19.03
N ALA A 161 12.44 -13.94 -18.98
CA ALA A 161 11.66 -13.50 -20.11
C ALA A 161 11.59 -11.98 -20.22
N PHE A 162 11.46 -11.46 -21.44
CA PHE A 162 11.53 -10.02 -21.71
C PHE A 162 10.31 -9.52 -22.49
N VAL A 163 9.74 -8.41 -22.04
CA VAL A 163 8.86 -7.57 -22.85
C VAL A 163 9.66 -6.81 -23.90
N ARG A 164 10.86 -6.36 -23.54
CA ARG A 164 11.80 -5.72 -24.45
C ARG A 164 13.22 -5.91 -23.95
N LYS A 165 14.07 -6.54 -24.75
CA LYS A 165 15.49 -6.75 -24.40
C LYS A 165 16.37 -5.54 -24.76
N THR A 166 15.99 -4.78 -25.78
CA THR A 166 16.80 -3.67 -26.33
C THR A 166 15.97 -2.46 -26.74
N PRO A 167 16.53 -1.23 -26.70
CA PRO A 167 17.80 -0.88 -26.04
C PRO A 167 17.74 -1.03 -24.51
N PRO A 168 18.88 -1.10 -23.79
CA PRO A 168 18.90 -1.14 -22.33
C PRO A 168 18.21 0.09 -21.69
N PRO A 169 17.67 -0.03 -20.46
CA PRO A 169 17.58 -1.25 -19.65
C PRO A 169 16.49 -2.21 -20.17
N PRO A 170 16.72 -3.55 -20.12
CA PRO A 170 15.70 -4.51 -20.53
C PRO A 170 14.47 -4.41 -19.62
N ILE A 171 13.30 -4.71 -20.17
CA ILE A 171 12.04 -4.82 -19.43
C ILE A 171 11.70 -6.29 -19.39
N THR A 172 11.73 -6.85 -18.19
CA THR A 172 11.43 -8.26 -17.91
C THR A 172 9.92 -8.52 -17.89
N ALA A 173 9.53 -9.79 -17.99
CA ALA A 173 8.14 -10.18 -17.79
C ALA A 173 7.71 -9.91 -16.34
N GLN A 174 8.61 -10.14 -15.37
CA GLN A 174 8.36 -9.86 -13.95
C GLN A 174 7.96 -8.40 -13.72
N GLU A 175 8.78 -7.44 -14.17
CA GLU A 175 8.51 -6.00 -13.99
C GLU A 175 7.17 -5.59 -14.62
N ALA A 176 6.87 -6.11 -15.81
CA ALA A 176 5.62 -5.81 -16.50
C ALA A 176 4.38 -6.37 -15.77
N LEU A 177 4.48 -7.58 -15.21
CA LEU A 177 3.39 -8.19 -14.45
C LEU A 177 3.17 -7.50 -13.10
N LEU A 178 4.25 -7.07 -12.41
CA LEU A 178 4.13 -6.28 -11.19
C LEU A 178 3.40 -4.95 -11.42
N VAL A 179 3.71 -4.23 -12.50
CA VAL A 179 3.00 -2.99 -12.85
C VAL A 179 1.51 -3.22 -13.12
N ILE A 180 1.15 -4.35 -13.73
CA ILE A 180 -0.25 -4.73 -13.96
C ILE A 180 -0.93 -5.12 -12.64
N TYR A 181 -0.22 -5.87 -11.79
CA TYR A 181 -0.67 -6.27 -10.48
C TYR A 181 -0.97 -5.04 -9.62
N ASP A 182 -0.01 -4.12 -9.44
CA ASP A 182 -0.14 -2.93 -8.61
C ASP A 182 -1.37 -2.10 -9.01
N ARG A 183 -1.56 -1.89 -10.31
CA ARG A 183 -2.72 -1.18 -10.84
C ARG A 183 -4.02 -1.89 -10.48
N THR A 184 -4.06 -3.20 -10.68
CA THR A 184 -5.24 -4.02 -10.45
C THR A 184 -5.57 -4.09 -8.95
N ALA A 185 -4.56 -4.22 -8.09
CA ALA A 185 -4.69 -4.22 -6.63
C ALA A 185 -5.22 -2.88 -6.09
N CYS A 186 -4.85 -1.76 -6.72
CA CYS A 186 -5.41 -0.43 -6.42
C CYS A 186 -6.80 -0.18 -7.03
N GLY A 187 -7.41 -1.16 -7.71
CA GLY A 187 -8.70 -1.01 -8.41
C GLY A 187 -8.63 -0.14 -9.67
N GLU A 188 -7.43 0.16 -10.17
CA GLU A 188 -7.22 0.88 -11.42
C GLU A 188 -7.38 -0.06 -12.62
N LYS A 189 -7.92 0.47 -13.71
CA LYS A 189 -7.91 -0.25 -14.99
C LYS A 189 -6.49 -0.24 -15.56
N TRP A 190 -6.06 -1.36 -16.11
CA TRP A 190 -4.87 -1.45 -16.94
C TRP A 190 -5.25 -1.66 -18.41
N THR A 191 -4.44 -1.09 -19.30
CA THR A 191 -4.55 -1.28 -20.76
C THR A 191 -3.15 -1.38 -21.34
N TYR A 192 -3.01 -1.93 -22.55
CA TYR A 192 -1.71 -1.98 -23.23
C TYR A 192 -1.06 -0.61 -23.36
N ALA A 193 -1.84 0.42 -23.66
CA ALA A 193 -1.36 1.80 -23.78
C ALA A 193 -0.80 2.33 -22.44
N ILE A 194 -1.48 2.05 -21.33
CA ILE A 194 -1.08 2.50 -20.00
C ILE A 194 0.25 1.85 -19.58
N VAL A 195 0.36 0.52 -19.75
CA VAL A 195 1.58 -0.20 -19.34
C VAL A 195 2.74 0.13 -20.28
N ALA A 196 2.49 0.24 -21.60
CA ALA A 196 3.50 0.68 -22.55
C ALA A 196 4.02 2.09 -22.24
N LYS A 197 3.13 3.02 -21.86
CA LYS A 197 3.49 4.37 -21.42
C LYS A 197 4.35 4.37 -20.16
N TYR A 198 4.05 3.50 -19.19
CA TYR A 198 4.85 3.35 -17.97
C TYR A 198 6.32 3.03 -18.30
N PHE A 199 6.54 2.12 -19.24
CA PHE A 199 7.88 1.72 -19.67
C PHE A 199 8.48 2.56 -20.80
N ASN A 200 7.78 3.62 -21.24
CA ASN A 200 8.18 4.46 -22.37
C ASN A 200 8.47 3.65 -23.66
N ILE A 201 7.60 2.68 -23.97
CA ILE A 201 7.65 1.87 -25.20
C ILE A 201 6.39 2.07 -26.04
N ALA A 202 6.44 1.65 -27.31
CA ALA A 202 5.26 1.66 -28.17
C ALA A 202 4.22 0.63 -27.69
N GLU A 203 2.94 1.00 -27.75
CA GLU A 203 1.84 0.10 -27.39
C GLU A 203 1.88 -1.21 -28.17
N GLY A 204 2.21 -1.15 -29.47
CA GLY A 204 2.35 -2.33 -30.32
C GLY A 204 3.41 -3.31 -29.83
N THR A 205 4.54 -2.80 -29.29
CA THR A 205 5.60 -3.62 -28.69
C THR A 205 5.08 -4.36 -27.47
N PHE A 206 4.42 -3.65 -26.56
CA PHE A 206 3.85 -4.26 -25.36
C PHE A 206 2.75 -5.28 -25.71
N ARG A 207 1.88 -4.96 -26.66
CA ARG A 207 0.82 -5.86 -27.13
C ARG A 207 1.37 -7.16 -27.72
N THR A 208 2.43 -7.09 -28.50
CA THR A 208 3.09 -8.29 -29.03
C THR A 208 3.75 -9.11 -27.92
N ALA A 209 4.44 -8.45 -26.98
CA ALA A 209 5.02 -9.12 -25.82
C ALA A 209 3.96 -9.76 -24.92
N TRP A 210 2.80 -9.11 -24.77
CA TRP A 210 1.67 -9.68 -24.02
C TRP A 210 1.27 -11.03 -24.60
N ARG A 211 0.96 -11.08 -25.89
CA ARG A 211 0.49 -12.32 -26.54
C ARG A 211 1.56 -13.42 -26.59
N ARG A 212 2.82 -13.05 -26.80
CA ARG A 212 3.90 -14.04 -27.03
C ARG A 212 4.63 -14.48 -25.77
N THR A 213 4.59 -13.68 -24.72
CA THR A 213 5.43 -13.87 -23.54
C THR A 213 4.61 -13.82 -22.27
N LEU A 214 3.92 -12.70 -21.99
CA LEU A 214 3.26 -12.51 -20.70
C LEU A 214 2.04 -13.43 -20.54
N GLU A 215 1.18 -13.53 -21.54
CA GLU A 215 -0.03 -14.36 -21.49
C GLU A 215 0.29 -15.85 -21.28
N PRO A 216 1.23 -16.48 -22.01
CA PRO A 216 1.66 -17.84 -21.71
C PRO A 216 2.20 -18.02 -20.29
N LEU A 217 3.00 -17.07 -19.80
CA LEU A 217 3.55 -17.13 -18.44
C LEU A 217 2.45 -17.01 -17.38
N CYS A 218 1.47 -16.12 -17.58
CA CYS A 218 0.30 -15.98 -16.73
C CYS A 218 -0.54 -17.27 -16.68
N LYS A 219 -0.67 -17.99 -17.79
CA LYS A 219 -1.40 -19.28 -17.82
C LYS A 219 -0.69 -20.32 -16.95
N LYS A 220 0.62 -20.52 -17.17
CA LYS A 220 1.43 -21.43 -16.33
C LYS A 220 1.38 -21.04 -14.85
N MET A 221 1.38 -19.74 -14.56
CA MET A 221 1.27 -19.22 -13.20
C MET A 221 -0.09 -19.53 -12.58
N ALA A 222 -1.17 -19.33 -13.33
CA ALA A 222 -2.52 -19.65 -12.89
C ALA A 222 -2.70 -21.14 -12.60
N ASP A 223 -2.09 -22.01 -13.42
CA ASP A 223 -2.11 -23.47 -13.21
C ASP A 223 -1.42 -23.83 -11.88
N ARG A 224 -0.23 -23.28 -11.60
CA ARG A 224 0.49 -23.52 -10.33
C ARG A 224 -0.26 -22.99 -9.11
N ILE A 225 -0.84 -21.79 -9.21
CA ILE A 225 -1.64 -21.23 -8.11
C ILE A 225 -2.86 -22.09 -7.84
N LYS A 226 -3.49 -22.64 -8.89
CA LYS A 226 -4.61 -23.56 -8.73
C LYS A 226 -4.19 -24.85 -8.03
N GLU A 227 -3.03 -25.41 -8.37
CA GLU A 227 -2.45 -26.56 -7.66
C GLU A 227 -2.21 -26.21 -6.18
N MET A 228 -1.70 -25.03 -5.85
CA MET A 228 -1.51 -24.58 -4.46
C MET A 228 -2.82 -24.36 -3.69
N GLU A 229 -3.92 -24.03 -4.37
CA GLU A 229 -5.25 -23.87 -3.76
C GLU A 229 -5.95 -25.22 -3.47
N GLU A 230 -5.50 -26.32 -4.09
CA GLU A 230 -6.07 -27.67 -3.95
C GLU A 230 -5.43 -28.52 -2.82
N PHE A 231 -4.40 -27.99 -2.13
CA PHE A 231 -3.71 -28.59 -0.99
C PHE A 231 -3.90 -27.76 0.29
#